data_AF-A0A1S2M8Q5-F1
#
_entry.id   AF-A0A1S2M8Q5-F1
#
_cell.length_a   1.000
_cell.length_b   1.000
_cell.length_c   1.000
_cell.angle_alpha   90.00
_cell.angle_beta   90.00
_cell.angle_gamma   90.00
#
_symmetry.space_group_name_H-M   'P 1'
#
loop_
_entity.id
_entity.type
_entity.pdbx_description
1 polymer ?
#
loop_
_entity_poly.entity_id
_entity_poly.type
_entity_poly.pdbx_seq_one_letter_code
_entity_poly.pdbx_strand_id
1 'polypeptide(L)' 'MTKTASDRVSYYVKKVAQLGVVHPAKKKPRSHTYRQQRLMQYKAAMHKQIDAHHNKISSVLKER' A
#
# COMPACT_ATOMS: atom_id res chain seq x y z
N MET A 1 -16.01 -14.90 -2.56
CA MET A 1 -15.90 -13.61 -3.28
C MET A 1 -14.51 -13.03 -3.08
N THR A 2 -13.78 -12.75 -4.16
CA THR A 2 -12.49 -12.06 -4.12
C THR A 2 -12.72 -10.57 -3.88
N LYS A 3 -12.14 -10.03 -2.81
CA LYS A 3 -12.24 -8.58 -2.51
C LYS A 3 -11.56 -7.78 -3.61
N THR A 4 -12.31 -6.87 -4.23
CA THR A 4 -11.80 -5.98 -5.27
C THR A 4 -10.80 -4.98 -4.69
N ALA A 5 -10.02 -4.33 -5.56
CA ALA A 5 -9.10 -3.27 -5.12
C ALA A 5 -9.86 -2.13 -4.41
N SER A 6 -11.05 -1.77 -4.90
CA SER A 6 -11.92 -0.75 -4.31
C SER A 6 -12.38 -1.11 -2.89
N ASP A 7 -12.74 -2.38 -2.65
CA ASP A 7 -13.12 -2.86 -1.32
C ASP A 7 -11.97 -2.71 -0.31
N ARG A 8 -10.74 -2.97 -0.76
CA ARG A 8 -9.54 -2.84 0.07
C ARG A 8 -9.25 -1.37 0.39
N VAL A 9 -9.32 -0.49 -0.60
CA VAL A 9 -9.13 0.96 -0.40
C VAL A 9 -10.15 1.48 0.61
N SER A 10 -11.43 1.19 0.39
CA SER A 10 -12.52 1.59 1.29
C SER A 10 -12.32 1.08 2.72
N TYR A 11 -11.91 -0.18 2.87
CA TYR A 11 -11.59 -0.77 4.17
C TYR A 11 -10.45 -0.01 4.89
N TYR A 12 -9.36 0.29 4.17
CA TYR A 12 -8.22 1.00 4.76
C TYR A 12 -8.54 2.46 5.11
N VAL A 13 -9.29 3.17 4.27
CA VAL A 13 -9.74 4.55 4.54
C VAL A 13 -10.57 4.59 5.82
N LYS A 14 -11.56 3.70 5.95
CA LYS A 14 -12.42 3.62 7.14
C LYS A 14 -11.60 3.31 8.41
N LYS A 15 -10.58 2.46 8.30
CA LYS A 15 -9.68 2.14 9.42
C LYS A 15 -8.74 3.28 9.81
N VAL A 16 -8.29 4.09 8.85
CA VAL A 16 -7.47 5.27 9.13
C VAL A 16 -8.30 6.34 9.84
N ALA A 17 -9.53 6.60 9.39
CA ALA A 17 -10.43 7.54 10.05
C ALA A 17 -10.72 7.13 11.51
N GLN A 18 -10.99 5.84 11.75
CA GLN A 18 -11.16 5.31 13.12
C GLN A 18 -9.93 5.52 14.01
N LEU A 19 -8.72 5.50 13.43
CA LEU A 19 -7.47 5.72 14.18
C LEU A 19 -7.16 7.20 14.42
N GLY A 20 -7.61 8.10 13.54
CA GLY A 20 -7.48 9.55 13.75
C GLY A 20 -8.25 10.04 14.98
N VAL A 21 -9.30 9.32 15.38
CA VAL A 21 -10.08 9.58 16.60
C VAL A 21 -9.37 9.07 17.86
N VAL A 22 -8.40 8.15 17.74
CA VAL A 22 -7.66 7.61 18.88
C VAL A 22 -6.54 8.58 19.26
N HIS A 23 -6.63 9.13 20.48
CA HIS A 23 -5.61 10.01 21.05
C HIS A 23 -4.20 9.38 20.95
N PRO A 24 -3.16 10.11 20.52
CA PRO A 24 -1.83 9.54 20.21
C PRO A 24 -1.14 8.86 21.39
N ALA A 25 -1.47 9.26 22.63
CA ALA A 25 -0.97 8.60 23.85
C ALA A 25 -1.59 7.22 24.12
N LYS A 26 -2.72 6.87 23.48
CA LYS A 26 -3.35 5.56 23.65
C LYS A 26 -2.59 4.50 22.84
N LYS A 27 -2.26 3.38 23.50
CA LYS A 27 -1.54 2.27 22.87
C LYS A 27 -2.34 1.73 21.69
N LYS A 28 -1.70 1.68 20.51
CA LYS A 28 -2.31 1.15 19.29
C LYS A 28 -2.61 -0.35 19.45
N PRO A 29 -3.63 -0.89 18.76
CA PRO A 29 -3.93 -2.33 18.79
C PRO A 29 -2.70 -3.15 18.38
N ARG A 30 -2.50 -4.33 18.99
CA ARG A 30 -1.35 -5.22 18.71
C ARG A 30 -1.15 -5.56 17.23
N SER A 31 -2.22 -5.55 16.43
CA SER A 31 -2.16 -5.74 14.98
C SER A 31 -1.35 -4.65 14.24
N HIS A 32 -1.11 -3.50 14.88
CA HIS A 32 -0.45 -2.34 14.29
C HIS A 32 1.04 -2.22 14.65
N THR A 33 1.58 -3.09 15.51
CA THR A 33 2.99 -3.05 15.95
C THR A 33 3.97 -2.95 14.77
N TYR A 34 3.72 -3.71 13.69
CA TYR A 34 4.57 -3.71 12.49
C TYR A 34 3.86 -3.16 11.25
N ARG A 35 2.80 -2.36 11.42
CA ARG A 35 2.02 -1.83 10.28
C ARG A 35 2.87 -0.96 9.37
N GLN A 36 3.65 -0.04 9.95
CA GLN A 36 4.46 0.90 9.17
C GLN A 36 5.52 0.17 8.34
N GLN A 37 6.19 -0.81 8.95
CA GLN A 37 7.17 -1.65 8.26
C GLN A 37 6.55 -2.38 7.06
N ARG A 38 5.37 -2.99 7.23
CA ARG A 38 4.65 -3.64 6.13
C ARG A 38 4.25 -2.66 5.03
N LEU A 39 3.77 -1.47 5.39
CA LEU A 39 3.40 -0.43 4.41
C LEU A 39 4.62 0.02 3.58
N MET A 40 5.78 0.21 4.22
CA MET A 40 7.02 0.56 3.52
C MET A 40 7.49 -0.56 2.58
N GLN A 41 7.37 -1.82 2.99
CA GLN A 41 7.67 -2.98 2.14
C GLN A 41 6.76 -3.03 0.91
N TYR A 42 5.45 -2.81 1.08
CA TYR A 42 4.52 -2.77 -0.04
C TYR A 42 4.80 -1.61 -1.01
N LYS A 43 5.11 -0.42 -0.48
CA LYS A 43 5.51 0.73 -1.29
C LYS A 43 6.75 0.40 -2.14
N ALA A 44 7.78 -0.18 -1.53
CA ALA A 44 9.00 -0.56 -2.23
C ALA A 44 8.74 -1.62 -3.32
N ALA A 45 7.90 -2.62 -3.04
CA ALA A 45 7.53 -3.63 -4.03
C ALA A 45 6.76 -3.04 -5.21
N MET A 46 5.84 -2.10 -4.96
CA MET A 46 5.11 -1.38 -6.01
C MET A 46 6.04 -0.56 -6.90
N HIS A 47 6.97 0.19 -6.33
CA HIS A 47 7.93 0.96 -7.12
C HIS A 47 8.77 0.07 -8.03
N LYS A 48 9.28 -1.07 -7.51
CA LYS A 48 10.00 -2.05 -8.33
C LYS A 48 9.19 -2.55 -9.52
N GLN A 49 7.89 -2.77 -9.35
CA GLN A 49 7.01 -3.21 -10.44
C GLN A 49 6.79 -2.10 -11.48
N ILE A 50 6.62 -0.86 -11.03
CA ILE A 50 6.49 0.30 -11.91
C ILE A 50 7.78 0.49 -12.74
N ASP A 51 8.94 0.43 -12.09
CA ASP A 51 10.23 0.57 -12.76
C ASP A 51 10.45 -0.54 -13.79
N ALA A 52 10.14 -1.79 -13.44
CA ALA A 52 10.21 -2.92 -14.36
C ALA A 52 9.29 -2.73 -15.57
N HIS A 53 8.08 -2.21 -15.35
CA HIS A 53 7.13 -1.92 -16.42
C HIS A 53 7.62 -0.79 -17.34
N HIS A 54 8.16 0.30 -16.78
CA HIS A 54 8.75 1.39 -17.56
C HIS A 54 9.93 0.93 -18.41
N ASN A 55 10.80 0.07 -17.87
CA ASN A 55 11.93 -0.48 -18.61
C ASN A 55 11.47 -1.35 -19.79
N LYS A 56 10.43 -2.17 -19.58
CA LYS A 56 9.83 -2.99 -20.64
C LYS A 56 9.21 -2.15 -21.76
N ILE A 57 8.53 -1.05 -21.42
CA ILE A 57 7.99 -0.13 -22.44
C ILE A 57 9.13 0.51 -23.23
N SER A 58 10.16 0.98 -22.52
CA SER A 58 11.32 1.64 -23.14
C SER A 58 12.08 0.72 -24.08
N SER A 59 12.20 -0.58 -23.77
CA SER A 59 12.85 -1.54 -24.66
C SER A 59 12.03 -1.77 -25.94
N VAL A 60 10.70 -1.93 -25.81
CA VAL A 60 9.79 -2.13 -26.96
C VAL A 60 9.79 -0.91 -27.90
N LEU A 61 9.91 0.31 -27.35
CA LEU A 61 9.99 1.53 -28.15
C LEU A 61 11.33 1.70 -28.87
N LYS A 62 12.43 1.11 -28.35
CA LYS A 62 13.74 1.13 -29.00
C LYS A 62 13.89 0.13 -30.15
N GLU A 63 13.09 -0.93 -30.15
CA GLU A 63 13.10 -1.97 -31.19
C GLU A 63 12.23 -1.64 -32.41
N ARG A 64 11.50 -0.51 -32.37
CA ARG A 64 10.71 0.04 -33.49
C ARG A 64 11.45 1.18 -34.16
#